data_AF-A0A9D8GAT4-F1
#
_entry.id   AF-A0A9D8GAT4-F1
#
_cell.length_a   1.000
_cell.length_b   1.000
_cell.length_c   1.000
_cell.angle_alpha   90.00
_cell.angle_beta   90.00
_cell.angle_gamma   90.00
#
_symmetry.space_group_name_H-M   'P 1'
#
loop_
_entity.id
_entity.type
_entity.pdbx_description
1 polymer ?
#
loop_
_entity_poly.entity_id
_entity_poly.type
_entity_poly.pdbx_seq_one_letter_code
_entity_poly.pdbx_strand_id
1 'polypeptide(L)'
;NRALLRSLRLLSRYDFHPTPFPLLVGLSRKRFIGEITGKATADRDPGSIGGALAAASLGASIIRVHHVGATVDALRVYGCLMDSPTSQEGV
;
A
#
# COMPACT_ATOMS: atom_id res chain seq x y z
N ASN A 1 -7.57 4.02 -12.97
CA ASN A 1 -6.28 4.26 -13.63
C ASN A 1 -5.34 3.10 -13.33
N ARG A 2 -5.28 2.10 -14.21
CA ARG A 2 -4.35 0.95 -14.10
C ARG A 2 -2.89 1.35 -14.32
N ALA A 3 -2.64 2.41 -15.09
CA ALA A 3 -1.29 2.91 -15.33
C ALA A 3 -0.65 3.37 -14.02
N LEU A 4 -1.39 4.08 -13.16
CA LEU A 4 -0.90 4.49 -11.84
C LEU A 4 -0.39 3.29 -11.00
N LEU A 5 -1.16 2.19 -10.97
CA LEU A 5 -0.76 0.98 -10.24
C LEU A 5 0.53 0.37 -10.81
N ARG A 6 0.67 0.30 -12.13
CA ARG A 6 1.87 -0.23 -12.80
C ARG A 6 3.08 0.66 -12.62
N SER A 7 2.87 1.98 -12.59
CA SER A 7 3.91 2.98 -12.41
C SER A 7 4.35 3.14 -10.97
N LEU A 8 3.66 2.55 -9.97
CA LEU A 8 4.05 2.67 -8.56
C LEU A 8 5.51 2.32 -8.34
N ARG A 9 5.99 1.20 -8.88
CA ARG A 9 7.38 0.76 -8.72
C ARG A 9 8.39 1.76 -9.28
N LEU A 10 8.02 2.49 -10.34
CA LEU A 10 8.85 3.54 -10.92
C LEU A 10 8.81 4.81 -10.07
N LEU A 11 7.60 5.25 -9.67
CA LEU A 11 7.39 6.44 -8.85
C LEU A 11 8.06 6.34 -7.48
N SER A 12 8.05 5.16 -6.89
CA SER A 12 8.75 4.83 -5.63
C SER A 12 10.27 4.98 -5.68
N ARG A 13 10.86 4.90 -6.88
CA ARG A 13 12.31 4.92 -7.09
C ARG A 13 12.77 6.22 -7.74
N TYR A 14 11.83 7.09 -8.09
CA TYR A 14 12.11 8.27 -8.87
C TYR A 14 12.54 9.39 -7.93
N ASP A 15 13.78 9.86 -8.12
CA ASP A 15 14.32 10.99 -7.38
C ASP A 15 13.81 12.27 -8.03
N PHE A 16 12.60 12.69 -7.63
CA PHE A 16 11.94 13.88 -8.18
C PHE A 16 12.67 15.19 -7.81
N HIS A 17 13.56 15.15 -6.81
CA HIS A 17 14.24 16.33 -6.28
C HIS A 17 15.53 15.92 -5.55
N PRO A 18 16.55 16.80 -5.45
CA PRO A 18 17.75 16.55 -4.64
C PRO A 18 17.49 16.31 -3.13
N THR A 19 16.25 16.50 -2.67
CA THR A 19 15.80 16.10 -1.32
C THR A 19 14.65 15.12 -1.44
N PRO A 20 14.70 13.96 -0.77
CA PRO A 20 13.63 12.99 -0.83
C PRO A 20 12.35 13.57 -0.21
N PHE A 21 11.24 13.49 -0.94
CA PHE A 21 9.91 13.83 -0.43
C PHE A 21 9.12 12.56 -0.09
N PRO A 22 8.27 12.59 0.95
CA PRO A 22 7.42 11.45 1.28
C PRO A 22 6.40 11.18 0.17
N LEU A 23 6.36 9.94 -0.32
CA LEU A 23 5.43 9.53 -1.37
C LEU A 23 4.03 9.24 -0.79
N LEU A 24 3.01 9.95 -1.26
CA LEU A 24 1.60 9.68 -0.94
C LEU A 24 0.94 8.86 -2.06
N VAL A 25 0.30 7.75 -1.67
CA VAL A 25 -0.42 6.87 -2.59
C VAL A 25 -1.89 6.73 -2.18
N GLY A 26 -2.80 6.98 -3.12
CA GLY A 26 -4.25 6.85 -2.93
C GLY A 26 -4.90 5.87 -3.89
N LEU A 27 -4.95 4.58 -3.55
CA LEU A 27 -5.56 3.54 -4.39
C LEU A 27 -7.00 3.17 -4.00
N SER A 28 -7.38 3.44 -2.75
CA SER A 28 -8.60 2.92 -2.13
C SER A 28 -9.88 3.19 -2.95
N ARG A 29 -10.68 2.13 -3.15
CA ARG A 29 -11.97 2.07 -3.86
C ARG A 29 -11.97 2.57 -5.32
N LYS A 30 -10.81 2.87 -5.90
CA LYS A 30 -10.72 3.36 -7.28
C LYS A 30 -11.24 2.33 -8.29
N ARG A 31 -11.79 2.83 -9.41
CA ARG A 31 -12.37 2.05 -10.51
C ARG A 31 -11.52 0.85 -10.95
N PHE A 32 -10.21 1.02 -11.04
CA PHE A 32 -9.32 -0.04 -11.52
C PHE A 32 -9.32 -1.29 -10.62
N ILE A 33 -9.63 -1.14 -9.33
CA ILE A 33 -9.74 -2.28 -8.41
C ILE A 33 -10.93 -3.14 -8.83
N GLY A 34 -12.07 -2.51 -9.14
CA GLY A 34 -13.24 -3.22 -9.67
C GLY A 34 -12.95 -3.88 -11.03
N GLU A 35 -12.20 -3.22 -11.90
CA GLU A 35 -11.79 -3.79 -13.21
C GLU A 35 -10.85 -5.00 -13.10
N ILE A 36 -10.10 -5.12 -12.00
CA ILE A 36 -9.21 -6.26 -11.74
C ILE A 36 -9.95 -7.39 -11.02
N THR A 37 -10.78 -7.04 -10.04
CA THR A 37 -11.41 -8.01 -9.12
C THR A 37 -12.82 -8.42 -9.51
N GLY A 38 -13.44 -7.75 -10.48
CA GLY A 38 -14.85 -7.92 -10.83
C GLY A 38 -15.84 -7.37 -9.80
N LYS A 39 -15.37 -6.61 -8.81
CA LYS A 39 -16.19 -6.15 -7.66
C LYS A 39 -16.79 -4.75 -7.86
N ALA A 40 -18.02 -4.57 -7.40
CA ALA A 40 -18.69 -3.28 -7.29
C ALA A 40 -17.98 -2.38 -6.26
N THR A 41 -18.23 -1.07 -6.30
CA THR A 41 -17.49 -0.09 -5.46
C THR A 41 -17.56 -0.39 -3.96
N ALA A 42 -18.70 -0.88 -3.47
CA ALA A 42 -18.90 -1.24 -2.07
C ALA A 42 -17.99 -2.41 -1.64
N ASP A 43 -17.68 -3.33 -2.55
CA ASP A 43 -16.93 -4.56 -2.27
C ASP A 43 -15.43 -4.44 -2.63
N ARG A 44 -14.93 -3.21 -2.82
CA ARG A 44 -13.53 -2.97 -3.19
C ARG A 44 -12.57 -2.87 -2.02
N ASP A 45 -13.06 -2.99 -0.78
CA ASP A 45 -12.20 -2.86 0.40
C ASP A 45 -11.07 -3.91 0.44
N PRO A 46 -11.31 -5.21 0.17
CA PRO A 46 -10.22 -6.19 0.10
C PRO A 46 -9.16 -5.86 -0.96
N GLY A 47 -9.59 -5.47 -2.16
CA GLY A 47 -8.66 -5.05 -3.23
C GLY A 47 -7.94 -3.73 -2.90
N SER A 48 -8.56 -2.85 -2.12
CA SER A 48 -7.96 -1.61 -1.64
C SER A 48 -6.86 -1.86 -0.62
N ILE A 49 -7.08 -2.83 0.29
CA ILE A 49 -6.08 -3.27 1.27
C ILE A 49 -4.90 -3.91 0.55
N GLY A 50 -5.14 -4.79 -0.43
CA GLY A 50 -4.08 -5.36 -1.26
C GLY A 50 -3.24 -4.28 -1.98
N GLY A 51 -3.90 -3.24 -2.50
CA GLY A 51 -3.22 -2.08 -3.06
C GLY A 51 -2.41 -1.27 -2.04
N ALA A 52 -2.92 -1.10 -0.81
CA ALA A 52 -2.21 -0.42 0.27
C ALA A 52 -0.93 -1.17 0.68
N LEU A 53 -1.02 -2.50 0.83
CA LEU A 53 0.15 -3.34 1.12
C LEU A 53 1.20 -3.26 0.01
N ALA A 54 0.78 -3.30 -1.24
CA ALA A 54 1.68 -3.13 -2.38
C ALA A 54 2.34 -1.74 -2.42
N ALA A 55 1.62 -0.69 -2.03
CA ALA A 55 2.19 0.65 -1.93
C ALA A 55 3.22 0.74 -0.79
N ALA A 56 2.92 0.17 0.38
CA ALA A 56 3.81 0.12 1.52
C ALA A 56 5.11 -0.65 1.20
N SER A 57 5.00 -1.82 0.55
CA SER A 57 6.16 -2.63 0.16
C SER A 57 7.04 -1.96 -0.90
N LEU A 58 6.48 -1.00 -1.64
CA LEU A 58 7.19 -0.16 -2.59
C LEU A 58 7.66 1.17 -1.95
N GLY A 59 7.63 1.32 -0.63
CA GLY A 59 8.18 2.49 0.06
C GLY A 59 7.28 3.73 0.07
N ALA A 60 5.97 3.60 -0.16
CA ALA A 60 5.04 4.71 0.05
C ALA A 60 5.05 5.14 1.52
N SER A 61 5.32 6.42 1.78
CA SER A 61 5.37 6.98 3.13
C SER A 61 3.98 7.27 3.68
N ILE A 62 3.01 7.58 2.80
CA ILE A 62 1.64 7.94 3.18
C ILE A 62 0.66 7.17 2.30
N ILE A 63 -0.34 6.53 2.90
CA ILE A 63 -1.40 5.82 2.18
C ILE A 63 -2.76 6.44 2.51
N ARG A 64 -3.45 6.94 1.49
CA ARG A 64 -4.80 7.52 1.64
C ARG A 64 -5.86 6.45 1.41
N VAL A 65 -6.65 6.17 2.44
CA VAL A 65 -7.71 5.14 2.42
C VAL A 65 -9.07 5.65 2.87
N HIS A 66 -10.13 4.92 2.51
CA HIS A 66 -11.48 5.15 3.04
C HIS A 66 -11.79 4.29 4.29
N HIS A 67 -11.22 3.09 4.37
CA HIS A 67 -11.45 2.16 5.47
C HIS A 67 -10.18 2.00 6.32
N VAL A 68 -10.04 2.85 7.32
CA VAL A 68 -8.79 3.01 8.08
C VAL A 68 -8.47 1.76 8.91
N GLY A 69 -9.42 1.29 9.73
CA GLY A 69 -9.18 0.16 10.67
C GLY A 69 -8.60 -1.08 9.98
N ALA A 70 -9.33 -1.62 9.00
CA ALA A 70 -8.87 -2.79 8.24
C ALA A 70 -7.54 -2.58 7.50
N THR A 71 -7.23 -1.35 7.05
CA THR A 71 -5.94 -1.07 6.42
C THR A 71 -4.81 -1.04 7.44
N VAL A 72 -5.03 -0.43 8.60
CA VAL A 72 -4.05 -0.38 9.71
C VAL A 72 -3.74 -1.78 10.20
N ASP A 73 -4.74 -2.64 10.38
CA ASP A 73 -4.54 -4.01 10.82
C ASP A 73 -3.69 -4.80 9.80
N ALA A 74 -4.00 -4.68 8.52
CA ALA A 74 -3.20 -5.30 7.47
C ALA A 74 -1.75 -4.79 7.45
N LEU A 75 -1.54 -3.47 7.62
CA LEU A 75 -0.21 -2.87 7.66
C LEU A 75 0.59 -3.27 8.91
N ARG A 76 -0.06 -3.47 10.07
CA ARG A 76 0.61 -3.96 11.29
C ARG A 76 1.10 -5.40 11.11
N VAL A 77 0.25 -6.27 10.55
CA VAL A 77 0.63 -7.65 10.23
C VAL A 77 1.78 -7.67 9.22
N TYR A 78 1.70 -6.82 8.19
CA TYR A 78 2.77 -6.67 7.21
C TYR A 78 4.07 -6.14 7.84
N GLY A 79 3.99 -5.17 8.75
CA GLY A 79 5.15 -4.62 9.46
C GLY A 79 5.86 -5.66 10.30
N CYS A 80 5.12 -6.52 11.02
CA CYS A 80 5.68 -7.63 11.80
C CYS A 80 6.53 -8.58 10.94
N LEU A 81 6.17 -8.80 9.67
CA LEU A 81 6.97 -9.60 8.74
C LEU A 81 8.26 -8.89 8.30
N MET A 82 8.25 -7.56 8.25
CA MET A 82 9.39 -6.74 7.81
C MET A 82 10.38 -6.46 8.95
N ASP A 83 9.91 -6.50 10.19
CA ASP A 83 10.78 -6.42 11.36
C ASP A 83 11.71 -7.65 11.36
N SER A 84 13.02 -7.38 11.40
CA SER A 84 14.00 -8.45 11.56
C SER A 84 13.76 -9.13 12.91
N PRO A 85 13.82 -10.47 13.01
CA PRO A 85 13.68 -11.14 14.28
C PRO A 85 14.78 -10.62 15.20
N THR A 86 14.39 -9.81 16.18
CA THR A 86 15.28 -9.35 17.25
C THR A 86 15.88 -10.59 17.87
N SER A 87 17.21 -10.68 17.88
CA SER A 87 17.96 -11.78 18.47
C SER A 87 17.85 -11.79 19.99
N GLN A 88 16.63 -11.86 20.54
CA GLN A 88 16.34 -12.02 21.97
C GLN A 88 15.03 -12.77 22.15
N GLU A 89 15.01 -14.05 21.77
CA GLU A 89 14.27 -15.06 22.52
C GLU A 89 15.32 -15.94 23.23
N GLY A 90 15.87 -15.40 24.31
CA GLY A 90 16.62 -16.17 25.28
C GLY A 90 15.61 -16.81 26.24
N VAL A 91 15.37 -18.10 26.03
CA VAL A 91 14.80 -19.01 27.03
C VAL A 91 15.88 -19.36 28.05
#